data_AF-A0A355ASH8-F1
#
_entry.id   AF-A0A355ASH8-F1
#
_cell.length_a   1.000
_cell.length_b   1.000
_cell.length_c   1.000
_cell.angle_alpha   90.00
_cell.angle_beta   90.00
_cell.angle_gamma   90.00
#
_symmetry.space_group_name_H-M   'P 1'
#
loop_
_entity.id
_entity.type
_entity.pdbx_description
1 polymer ?
#
loop_
_entity_poly.entity_id
_entity_poly.type
_entity_poly.pdbx_seq_one_letter_code
_entity_poly.pdbx_strand_id
1 'polypeptide(L)'
;MEDQRGDHIGQGLDLLEFPCRYEIKAMGKYDALFETRVHKIVGRHLGDVPIVQTVTRESTGGRYVSVTCTIEAISREQLDSIYLDLHSEVDVLVTL
;
A
#
# COMPACT_ATOMS: atom_id res chain seq x y z
N MET A 1 -3.50 -15.38 -26.67
CA MET A 1 -2.52 -15.12 -25.60
C MET A 1 -2.72 -13.66 -25.21
N GLU A 2 -3.91 -13.28 -24.73
CA GLU A 2 -4.30 -13.33 -23.30
C GLU A 2 -3.17 -12.72 -22.46
N ASP A 3 -3.27 -11.54 -21.86
CA ASP A 3 -4.43 -10.80 -21.37
C ASP A 3 -3.98 -9.34 -21.21
N GLN A 4 -4.80 -8.41 -21.69
CA GLN A 4 -4.59 -6.97 -21.57
C GLN A 4 -5.03 -6.54 -20.16
N ARG A 5 -4.10 -6.39 -19.21
CA ARG A 5 -4.35 -5.73 -17.92
C ARG A 5 -3.18 -4.84 -17.48
N GLY A 6 -2.91 -3.82 -18.28
CA GLY A 6 -2.38 -2.57 -17.73
C GLY A 6 -3.59 -1.77 -17.26
N ASP A 7 -3.95 -1.89 -16.00
CA ASP A 7 -5.04 -1.10 -15.42
C ASP A 7 -4.64 0.37 -15.46
N HIS A 8 -5.37 1.15 -16.25
CA HIS A 8 -5.21 2.59 -16.36
C HIS A 8 -5.77 3.23 -15.07
N ILE A 9 -4.96 3.40 -14.02
CA ILE A 9 -5.29 4.24 -12.86
C ILE A 9 -5.01 5.73 -13.19
N GLY A 10 -5.52 6.20 -14.32
CA GLY A 10 -5.09 7.47 -14.93
C GLY A 10 -6.02 8.67 -14.71
N GLN A 11 -7.18 8.52 -14.08
CA GLN A 11 -8.24 9.54 -14.18
C GLN A 11 -8.75 9.98 -12.79
N GLY A 12 -8.06 10.92 -12.13
CA GLY A 12 -8.64 11.59 -10.95
C GLY A 12 -7.70 12.31 -9.98
N LEU A 13 -6.40 12.05 -10.02
CA LEU A 13 -5.48 12.50 -8.96
C LEU A 13 -4.60 13.71 -9.38
N ASP A 14 -4.95 14.42 -10.48
CA ASP A 14 -4.14 15.51 -11.11
C ASP A 14 -4.15 16.80 -10.29
N LEU A 15 -4.98 16.83 -9.25
CA LEU A 15 -5.13 17.93 -8.29
C LEU A 15 -4.51 17.62 -6.91
N LEU A 16 -3.64 16.61 -6.78
CA LEU A 16 -2.95 16.38 -5.51
C LEU A 16 -1.81 17.39 -5.32
N GLU A 17 -1.92 18.23 -4.30
CA GLU A 17 -0.84 19.12 -3.85
C GLU A 17 0.16 18.34 -3.00
N PHE A 18 1.38 18.11 -3.53
CA PHE A 18 2.44 17.41 -2.81
C PHE A 18 3.35 18.40 -2.05
N PRO A 19 3.83 18.06 -0.84
CA PRO A 19 3.68 16.78 -0.13
C PRO A 19 2.31 16.64 0.58
N CYS A 20 1.66 15.50 0.40
CA CYS A 20 0.39 15.17 1.06
C CYS A 20 0.55 13.93 1.92
N ARG A 21 -0.12 13.90 3.08
CA ARG A 21 -0.16 12.69 3.91
C ARG A 21 -1.24 11.77 3.41
N TYR A 22 -0.87 10.54 3.11
CA TYR A 22 -1.78 9.50 2.66
C TYR A 22 -1.72 8.31 3.61
N GLU A 23 -2.87 7.81 4.03
CA GLU A 23 -2.94 6.51 4.69
C GLU A 23 -3.15 5.44 3.62
N ILE A 24 -2.32 4.41 3.64
CA ILE A 24 -2.44 3.24 2.80
C ILE A 24 -2.88 2.11 3.72
N LYS A 25 -4.08 1.60 3.48
CA LYS A 25 -4.63 0.53 4.30
C LYS A 25 -4.59 -0.78 3.53
N ALA A 26 -3.68 -1.66 3.91
CA ALA A 26 -3.59 -3.02 3.38
C ALA A 26 -4.30 -4.00 4.33
N MET A 27 -5.35 -4.66 3.85
CA MET A 27 -5.95 -5.81 4.54
C MET A 27 -5.51 -7.11 3.87
N GLY A 28 -5.04 -8.04 4.67
CA GLY A 28 -4.54 -9.31 4.19
C GLY A 28 -4.78 -10.46 5.15
N LYS A 29 -4.28 -11.63 4.75
CA LYS A 29 -4.26 -12.81 5.62
C LYS A 29 -3.34 -12.54 6.81
N TYR A 30 -3.73 -13.01 8.00
CA TYR A 30 -2.89 -12.83 9.19
C TYR A 30 -1.56 -13.55 9.00
N ASP A 31 -0.49 -12.76 8.91
CA ASP A 31 0.88 -13.27 8.89
C ASP A 31 1.77 -12.28 9.66
N ALA A 32 2.55 -12.79 10.61
CA ALA A 32 3.41 -11.96 11.45
C ALA A 32 4.54 -11.28 10.64
N LEU A 33 4.88 -11.83 9.47
CA LEU A 33 5.83 -11.24 8.53
C LEU A 33 5.14 -10.28 7.56
N PHE A 34 3.80 -10.21 7.54
CA PHE A 34 3.05 -9.31 6.66
C PHE A 34 3.42 -7.86 6.91
N GLU A 35 3.42 -7.40 8.17
CA GLU A 35 3.85 -6.03 8.52
C GLU A 35 5.27 -5.77 8.01
N THR A 36 6.22 -6.65 8.32
CA THR A 36 7.62 -6.50 7.89
C THR A 36 7.75 -6.49 6.37
N ARG A 37 6.97 -7.31 5.66
CA ARG A 37 6.97 -7.37 4.20
C ARG A 37 6.38 -6.11 3.60
N VAL A 38 5.23 -5.65 4.09
CA VAL A 38 4.60 -4.38 3.71
C VAL A 38 5.58 -3.23 3.95
N HIS A 39 6.20 -3.14 5.12
CA HIS A 39 7.23 -2.13 5.42
C HIS A 39 8.41 -2.19 4.46
N LYS A 40 8.88 -3.38 4.13
CA LYS A 40 10.02 -3.56 3.22
C LYS A 40 9.68 -3.17 1.77
N ILE A 41 8.48 -3.52 1.30
CA ILE A 41 7.96 -3.12 0.00
C ILE A 41 7.80 -1.60 -0.03
N VAL A 42 6.95 -1.08 0.86
CA VAL A 42 6.64 0.34 0.99
C VAL A 42 7.93 1.15 1.14
N GLY A 43 8.82 0.80 2.06
CA GLY A 43 10.11 1.49 2.25
C GLY A 43 11.02 1.47 1.02
N ARG A 44 11.03 0.38 0.24
CA ARG A 44 11.82 0.30 -1.01
C ARG A 44 11.29 1.23 -2.08
N HIS A 45 9.97 1.40 -2.17
CA HIS A 45 9.32 2.31 -3.11
C HIS A 45 9.29 3.76 -2.62
N LEU A 46 9.30 3.96 -1.30
CA LEU A 46 9.33 5.26 -0.67
C LEU A 46 10.68 5.94 -0.80
N GLY A 47 11.79 5.20 -0.75
CA GLY A 47 13.14 5.73 -0.94
C GLY A 47 13.52 6.79 0.09
N ASP A 48 13.22 8.06 -0.20
CA ASP A 48 13.43 9.22 0.66
C ASP A 48 12.18 9.60 1.49
N VAL A 49 11.02 9.04 1.16
CA VAL A 49 9.78 9.30 1.90
C VAL A 49 9.74 8.48 3.20
N PRO A 50 9.56 9.11 4.35
CA PRO A 50 9.38 8.38 5.59
C PRO A 50 7.96 7.79 5.70
N ILE A 51 7.88 6.58 6.23
CA ILE A 51 6.62 6.08 6.79
C ILE A 51 6.37 6.86 8.08
N VAL A 52 5.38 7.74 8.05
CA VAL A 52 5.00 8.60 9.19
C VAL A 52 4.49 7.75 10.34
N GLN A 53 3.65 6.76 10.03
CA GLN A 53 3.04 5.91 11.03
C GLN A 53 2.69 4.56 10.44
N THR A 54 2.70 3.53 11.28
CA THR A 54 2.21 2.21 10.89
C THR A 54 1.38 1.65 12.03
N VAL A 55 0.15 1.25 11.71
CA VAL A 55 -0.80 0.71 12.65
C VAL A 55 -1.22 -0.66 12.14
N THR A 56 -0.74 -1.69 12.81
CA THR A 56 -1.13 -3.06 12.53
C THR A 56 -2.23 -3.46 13.49
N ARG A 57 -3.33 -3.96 12.95
CA ARG A 57 -4.47 -4.46 13.71
C ARG A 57 -4.80 -5.87 13.28
N GLU A 58 -4.53 -6.81 14.17
CA GLU A 58 -4.99 -8.18 14.06
C GLU A 58 -6.51 -8.26 14.30
N SER A 59 -7.18 -9.06 13.49
CA SER A 59 -8.61 -9.31 13.67
C SER A 59 -8.81 -10.35 14.78
N THR A 60 -9.86 -10.20 15.60
CA THR A 60 -10.20 -11.09 16.74
C THR A 60 -10.24 -12.59 16.42
N GLY A 61 -10.39 -12.97 15.15
CA GLY A 61 -10.39 -14.37 14.70
C GLY A 61 -9.04 -14.92 14.24
N GLY A 62 -7.95 -14.15 14.29
CA GLY A 62 -6.60 -14.57 13.86
C GLY A 62 -6.49 -14.97 12.38
N ARG A 63 -7.51 -14.67 11.56
CA ARG A 63 -7.54 -15.00 10.12
C ARG A 63 -7.04 -13.88 9.23
N TYR A 64 -7.17 -12.64 9.68
CA TYR A 64 -6.86 -11.44 8.89
C TYR A 64 -6.10 -10.41 9.72
N VAL A 65 -5.26 -9.65 9.05
CA VAL A 65 -4.53 -8.50 9.59
C VAL A 65 -4.82 -7.28 8.72
N SER A 66 -5.00 -6.13 9.36
CA SER A 66 -5.11 -4.83 8.71
C SER A 66 -3.87 -4.03 9.06
N VAL A 67 -3.07 -3.65 8.08
CA VAL A 67 -1.92 -2.75 8.24
C VAL A 67 -2.28 -1.42 7.62
N THR A 68 -2.29 -0.36 8.42
CA THR A 68 -2.44 1.01 7.97
C THR A 68 -1.09 1.70 8.03
N CYS A 69 -0.54 2.05 6.86
CA CYS A 69 0.70 2.80 6.72
C CYS A 69 0.40 4.24 6.34
N THR A 70 0.70 5.19 7.22
CA THR A 70 0.66 6.62 6.90
C THR A 70 1.98 7.02 6.28
N ILE A 71 1.96 7.55 5.06
CA ILE A 71 3.15 8.01 4.32
C ILE A 71 2.99 9.47 3.88
N GLU A 72 4.10 10.14 3.58
CA GLU A 72 4.12 11.45 2.93
C GLU A 72 4.29 11.28 1.42
N ALA A 73 3.19 11.10 0.71
CA ALA A 73 3.24 11.04 -0.74
C ALA A 73 3.84 12.34 -1.29
N ILE A 74 4.90 12.21 -2.09
CA ILE A 74 5.52 13.31 -2.84
C ILE A 74 5.08 13.32 -4.30
N SER A 75 4.50 12.21 -4.76
CA SER A 75 4.03 12.02 -6.13
C SER A 75 3.05 10.85 -6.19
N ARG A 76 2.11 10.93 -7.14
CA ARG A 76 1.10 9.89 -7.34
C ARG A 76 1.68 8.59 -7.89
N GLU A 77 2.63 8.67 -8.81
CA GLU A 77 3.27 7.48 -9.41
C GLU A 77 3.94 6.61 -8.35
N GLN A 78 4.44 7.24 -7.29
CA GLN A 78 5.09 6.56 -6.18
C GLN A 78 4.06 5.85 -5.27
N LEU A 79 2.92 6.48 -5.01
CA LEU A 79 1.77 5.85 -4.35
C LEU A 79 1.23 4.67 -5.17
N ASP A 80 1.02 4.88 -6.46
CA ASP A 80 0.49 3.87 -7.38
C ASP A 80 1.40 2.64 -7.44
N SER A 81 2.71 2.86 -7.54
CA SER A 81 3.70 1.78 -7.48
C SER A 81 3.64 0.98 -6.18
N ILE A 82 3.48 1.66 -5.03
CA ILE A 82 3.30 0.98 -3.74
C ILE A 82 2.01 0.17 -3.74
N TYR A 83 0.92 0.77 -4.23
CA TYR A 83 -0.39 0.14 -4.27
C TYR A 83 -0.41 -1.09 -5.17
N LEU A 84 0.24 -1.00 -6.32
CA LEU A 84 0.37 -2.08 -7.30
C LEU A 84 1.23 -3.21 -6.75
N ASP A 85 2.37 -2.92 -6.12
CA ASP A 85 3.25 -3.94 -5.54
C ASP A 85 2.56 -4.64 -4.34
N LEU A 86 1.87 -3.86 -3.49
CA LEU A 86 1.01 -4.40 -2.43
C LEU A 86 -0.13 -5.23 -3.02
N HIS A 87 -0.81 -4.79 -4.07
CA HIS A 87 -1.90 -5.56 -4.68
C HIS A 87 -1.39 -6.81 -5.41
N SER A 88 -0.16 -6.79 -5.90
CA SER A 88 0.50 -7.93 -6.52
C SER A 88 0.90 -9.00 -5.50
N GLU A 89 0.97 -8.66 -4.21
CA GLU A 89 1.19 -9.62 -3.14
C GLU A 89 -0.08 -10.45 -2.90
N VAL A 90 0.04 -11.78 -3.03
CA VAL A 90 -1.09 -12.72 -2.90
C VAL A 90 -1.78 -12.68 -1.54
N ASP A 91 -1.08 -12.17 -0.52
CA ASP A 91 -1.58 -12.04 0.84
C ASP A 91 -2.43 -10.78 1.05
N VAL A 92 -2.39 -9.81 0.13
CA VAL A 92 -3.17 -8.58 0.19
C VAL A 92 -4.49 -8.77 -0.54
N LEU A 93 -5.58 -8.71 0.23
CA LEU A 93 -6.93 -8.93 -0.28
C LEU A 93 -7.59 -7.63 -0.75
N VAL A 94 -7.31 -6.53 -0.04
CA VAL A 94 -7.88 -5.21 -0.30
C VAL A 94 -6.88 -4.14 0.10
N THR A 95 -6.72 -3.14 -0.75
CA THR A 95 -6.01 -1.89 -0.46
C THR A 95 -7.02 -0.73 -0.55
N LEU A 96 -7.02 0.19 0.44
CA LEU A 96 -7.84 1.42 0.49
C LEU A 96 -6.99 2.65 0.81
#